data_AF-A0AAU6NI59-F1
#
_entry.id   AF-A0AAU6NI59-F1
#
_cell.length_a   1.000
_cell.length_b   1.000
_cell.length_c   1.000
_cell.angle_alpha   90.00
_cell.angle_beta   90.00
_cell.angle_gamma   90.00
#
_symmetry.space_group_name_H-M   'P 1'
#
loop_
_entity.id
_entity.type
_entity.pdbx_description
1 polymer ?
#
loop_
_entity_poly.entity_id
_entity_poly.type
_entity_poly.pdbx_seq_one_letter_code
_entity_poly.pdbx_strand_id
1 'polypeptide(L)'
;MIRVESIEQLEAYVNFLIERELCVMPIENYGITFFLDSSLKKTQAQLKSKLDNRNWDGCSYRDEERNLLILLSNAGTMTNCIATVLSLHSNYLEQFDSL
;
A
#
# COMPACT_ATOMS: atom_id res chain seq x y z
N MET A 1 -6.84 -16.91 -3.54
CA MET A 1 -6.42 -15.59 -3.00
C MET A 1 -6.87 -14.54 -4.00
N ILE A 2 -7.43 -13.40 -3.56
CA ILE A 2 -8.00 -12.38 -4.47
C ILE A 2 -6.89 -11.41 -4.87
N ARG A 3 -6.69 -11.23 -6.17
CA ARG A 3 -5.82 -10.22 -6.79
C ARG A 3 -6.56 -8.86 -6.75
N VAL A 4 -5.85 -7.78 -6.42
CA VAL A 4 -6.42 -6.44 -6.31
C VAL A 4 -6.42 -5.79 -7.70
N GLU A 5 -7.59 -5.40 -8.18
CA GLU A 5 -7.77 -4.85 -9.54
C GLU A 5 -8.36 -3.43 -9.55
N SER A 6 -8.83 -2.92 -8.40
CA SER A 6 -9.40 -1.57 -8.29
C SER A 6 -9.04 -0.90 -6.97
N ILE A 7 -9.32 0.41 -6.88
CA ILE A 7 -9.09 1.20 -5.67
C ILE A 7 -9.99 0.76 -4.51
N GLU A 8 -11.24 0.40 -4.79
CA GLU A 8 -12.17 -0.10 -3.78
C GLU A 8 -11.70 -1.45 -3.21
N GLN A 9 -11.17 -2.33 -4.07
CA GLN A 9 -10.58 -3.60 -3.64
C GLN A 9 -9.30 -3.36 -2.84
N LEU A 10 -8.49 -2.37 -3.22
CA LEU A 10 -7.29 -1.98 -2.51
C LEU A 10 -7.61 -1.48 -1.10
N GLU A 11 -8.57 -0.56 -0.99
CA GLU A 11 -9.03 -0.03 0.28
C GLU A 11 -9.57 -1.13 1.19
N ALA A 12 -10.47 -1.98 0.67
CA ALA A 12 -11.01 -3.11 1.41
C ALA A 12 -9.90 -4.06 1.90
N TYR A 13 -8.91 -4.33 1.04
CA TYR A 13 -7.78 -5.19 1.39
C TYR A 13 -6.89 -4.58 2.47
N VAL A 14 -6.59 -3.28 2.38
CA VAL A 14 -5.80 -2.58 3.39
C VAL A 14 -6.56 -2.50 4.73
N ASN A 15 -7.85 -2.18 4.72
CA ASN A 15 -8.69 -2.20 5.92
C ASN A 15 -8.68 -3.59 6.60
N PHE A 16 -8.75 -4.66 5.81
CA PHE A 16 -8.60 -6.03 6.30
C PHE A 16 -7.21 -6.28 6.92
N LEU A 17 -6.13 -5.84 6.27
CA LEU A 17 -4.77 -5.97 6.79
C LEU A 17 -4.56 -5.18 8.09
N ILE A 18 -5.17 -4.01 8.24
CA ILE A 18 -4.99 -3.20 9.45
C ILE A 18 -6.02 -3.56 10.54
N GLU A 19 -7.03 -4.38 10.23
CA GLU A 19 -8.14 -4.75 11.14
C GLU A 19 -8.93 -3.54 11.63
N ARG A 20 -9.05 -2.51 10.79
CA ARG A 20 -9.84 -1.31 11.09
C ARG A 20 -10.21 -0.59 9.80
N GLU A 21 -11.27 0.20 9.89
CA GLU A 21 -11.62 1.15 8.84
C GLU A 21 -10.66 2.35 8.90
N LEU A 22 -10.02 2.66 7.77
CA LEU A 22 -9.05 3.74 7.65
C LEU A 22 -9.71 4.96 7.00
N CYS A 23 -9.33 6.15 7.47
CA CYS A 23 -9.50 7.36 6.69
C CYS A 23 -8.43 7.36 5.59
N VAL A 24 -8.84 7.05 4.37
CA VAL A 24 -7.98 7.00 3.19
C VAL A 24 -8.18 8.25 2.33
N MET A 25 -7.10 8.71 1.70
CA MET A 25 -7.16 9.75 0.67
C MET A 25 -6.72 9.12 -0.65
N PRO A 26 -7.52 9.23 -1.73
CA PRO A 26 -7.16 8.66 -3.01
C PRO A 26 -5.92 9.34 -3.59
N ILE A 27 -5.10 8.54 -4.30
CA ILE A 27 -3.99 9.02 -5.12
C ILE A 27 -4.34 8.72 -6.57
N GLU A 28 -4.87 9.73 -7.25
CA GLU A 28 -5.43 9.59 -8.59
C GLU A 28 -6.38 8.37 -8.65
N ASN A 29 -6.27 7.55 -9.70
CA ASN A 29 -7.05 6.32 -9.87
C ASN A 29 -6.19 5.04 -9.68
N TYR A 30 -5.03 5.13 -9.03
CA TYR A 30 -4.12 3.98 -8.89
C TYR A 30 -3.73 3.63 -7.45
N GLY A 31 -3.97 4.50 -6.47
CA GLY A 31 -3.66 4.19 -5.09
C GLY A 31 -4.43 4.99 -4.05
N ILE A 32 -4.03 4.79 -2.81
CA ILE A 32 -4.55 5.45 -1.62
C ILE A 32 -3.37 5.80 -0.69
N THR A 33 -3.51 6.88 0.07
CA THR A 33 -2.62 7.24 1.17
C THR A 33 -3.42 7.30 2.47
N PHE A 34 -2.80 6.88 3.57
CA PHE A 34 -3.42 6.92 4.90
C PHE A 34 -2.35 6.98 5.99
N PHE A 35 -2.77 7.32 7.21
CA PHE A 35 -1.86 7.43 8.35
C PHE A 35 -2.20 6.40 9.42
N LEU A 36 -1.15 5.84 10.02
CA LEU A 36 -1.25 4.97 11.19
C LEU A 36 -0.60 5.65 12.38
N ASP A 37 -1.31 5.73 13.50
CA ASP A 37 -0.82 6.26 14.77
C ASP A 37 0.08 5.22 15.47
N SER A 38 1.18 4.90 14.80
CA SER A 38 2.20 3.98 15.25
C SER A 38 3.49 4.29 14.52
N SER A 39 4.62 4.07 15.19
CA SER A 39 5.93 4.27 14.59
C SER A 39 6.15 3.32 13.42
N LEU A 40 7.01 3.73 12.47
CA LEU A 40 7.33 2.96 11.27
C LEU A 40 7.71 1.51 11.59
N LYS A 41 8.56 1.31 12.61
CA LYS A 41 8.98 -0.03 13.05
C LYS A 41 7.80 -0.88 13.53
N LYS A 42 6.84 -0.31 14.24
CA LYS A 42 5.67 -1.02 14.75
C LYS A 42 4.69 -1.35 13.62
N THR A 43 4.43 -0.40 12.73
CA THR A 43 3.61 -0.60 11.53
C THR A 43 4.19 -1.70 10.63
N GLN A 44 5.49 -1.62 10.35
CA GLN A 44 6.16 -2.61 9.52
C GLN A 44 6.09 -4.01 10.15
N ALA A 45 6.29 -4.14 11.46
CA ALA A 45 6.16 -5.42 12.15
C ALA A 45 4.73 -5.99 12.08
N GLN A 46 3.71 -5.14 12.23
CA GLN A 46 2.30 -5.53 12.09
C GLN A 46 1.96 -6.02 10.67
N LEU A 47 2.44 -5.33 9.64
CA LEU A 47 2.18 -5.74 8.25
C LEU A 47 2.97 -7.01 7.88
N LYS A 48 4.21 -7.15 8.35
CA LYS A 48 5.04 -8.35 8.14
C LYS A 48 4.49 -9.62 8.78
N SER A 49 3.65 -9.52 9.82
CA SER A 49 2.98 -10.69 10.38
C SER A 49 1.79 -11.18 9.52
N LYS A 50 1.32 -10.36 8.58
CA LYS A 50 0.15 -10.64 7.72
C LYS A 50 0.50 -10.86 6.26
N LEU A 51 1.65 -10.36 5.83
CA LEU A 51 2.12 -10.39 4.46
C LEU A 51 3.37 -11.28 4.33
N ASP A 52 3.66 -11.76 3.12
CA ASP A 52 4.81 -12.61 2.88
C ASP A 52 6.12 -11.82 3.08
N ASN A 53 6.96 -12.27 4.01
CA ASN A 53 8.24 -11.62 4.32
C ASN A 53 9.20 -11.53 3.14
N ARG A 54 9.08 -12.41 2.13
CA ARG A 54 9.94 -12.44 0.94
C ARG A 54 9.71 -11.26 -0.01
N ASN A 55 8.54 -10.64 0.06
CA ASN A 55 8.11 -9.55 -0.81
C ASN A 55 8.45 -8.15 -0.25
N TRP A 56 9.16 -8.09 0.88
CA TRP A 56 9.60 -6.84 1.51
C TRP A 56 11.01 -6.45 1.06
N ASP A 57 11.16 -5.18 0.71
CA ASP A 57 12.45 -4.51 0.55
C ASP A 57 12.47 -3.22 1.37
N GLY A 58 13.17 -3.23 2.50
CA GLY A 58 13.14 -2.13 3.46
C GLY A 58 11.71 -1.79 3.91
N CYS A 59 11.27 -0.57 3.63
CA CYS A 59 9.93 -0.07 3.96
C CYS A 59 8.92 -0.19 2.80
N SER A 60 9.26 -0.96 1.77
CA SER A 60 8.40 -1.27 0.63
C SER A 60 7.98 -2.75 0.69
N TYR A 61 6.73 -3.02 0.37
CA TYR A 61 6.19 -4.35 0.11
C TYR A 61 5.64 -4.40 -1.30
N ARG A 62 6.13 -5.32 -2.13
CA ARG A 62 5.70 -5.47 -3.53
C ARG A 62 5.30 -6.90 -3.82
N ASP A 63 4.08 -7.09 -4.27
CA ASP A 63 3.49 -8.40 -4.55
C ASP A 63 2.79 -8.37 -5.92
N GLU A 64 3.49 -8.90 -6.93
CA GLU A 64 3.01 -8.96 -8.32
C GLU A 64 1.80 -9.89 -8.50
N GLU A 65 1.73 -10.98 -7.72
CA GLU A 65 0.61 -11.93 -7.79
C GLU A 65 -0.67 -11.27 -7.29
N ARG A 66 -0.57 -10.51 -6.19
CA ARG A 66 -1.68 -9.73 -5.64
C ARG A 66 -1.91 -8.39 -6.34
N ASN A 67 -1.01 -7.97 -7.23
CA ASN A 67 -1.06 -6.69 -7.93
C ASN A 67 -0.98 -5.48 -6.99
N LEU A 68 -0.11 -5.54 -5.98
CA LEU A 68 -0.06 -4.60 -4.86
C LEU A 68 1.34 -4.07 -4.58
N LEU A 69 1.43 -2.77 -4.31
CA LEU A 69 2.60 -2.12 -3.71
C LEU A 69 2.16 -1.36 -2.46
N ILE A 70 2.90 -1.50 -1.36
CA ILE A 70 2.73 -0.70 -0.14
C ILE A 70 4.07 -0.05 0.20
N LEU A 71 4.07 1.27 0.38
CA LEU A 71 5.22 2.05 0.81
C LEU A 71 4.94 2.63 2.18
N LEU A 72 5.88 2.46 3.10
CA LEU A 72 5.83 3.02 4.43
C LEU A 72 6.91 4.08 4.59
N SER A 73 6.55 5.20 5.22
CA SER A 73 7.49 6.27 5.53
C SER A 73 7.22 6.87 6.91
N ASN A 74 8.27 7.37 7.55
CA ASN A 74 8.15 7.98 8.86
C ASN A 74 7.48 9.35 8.75
N ALA A 75 6.47 9.61 9.59
CA ALA A 75 5.78 10.89 9.72
C ALA A 75 5.77 11.31 11.20
N GLY A 76 6.96 11.57 11.76
CA GLY A 76 7.14 11.93 13.16
C GLY A 76 6.92 10.74 14.09
N THR A 77 5.83 10.75 14.87
CA THR A 77 5.41 9.62 15.71
C THR A 77 4.48 8.64 14.98
N MET A 78 4.01 9.02 13.79
CA MET A 78 3.09 8.26 12.96
C MET A 78 3.82 7.64 11.76
N THR A 79 3.11 6.78 11.04
CA THR A 79 3.57 6.23 9.76
C THR A 79 2.64 6.71 8.66
N ASN A 80 3.22 7.31 7.62
CA ASN A 80 2.53 7.55 6.36
C ASN A 80 2.61 6.28 5.51
N CYS A 81 1.47 5.82 5.02
CA CYS A 81 1.33 4.62 4.22
C CYS A 81 0.74 4.99 2.86
N ILE A 82 1.40 4.56 1.80
CA ILE A 82 0.87 4.61 0.43
C ILE A 82 0.65 3.18 -0.02
N ALA A 83 -0.54 2.87 -0.52
CA ALA A 83 -0.82 1.59 -1.15
C ALA A 83 -1.28 1.85 -2.60
N THR A 84 -0.85 1.04 -3.55
CA THR A 84 -1.22 1.18 -4.96
C THR A 84 -1.55 -0.16 -5.60
N VAL A 85 -2.43 -0.12 -6.60
CA VAL A 85 -2.63 -1.22 -7.55
C VAL A 85 -1.51 -1.15 -8.58
N LEU A 86 -0.64 -2.16 -8.63
CA LEU A 86 0.61 -2.12 -9.43
C LEU A 86 0.34 -1.86 -10.92
N SER A 87 -0.63 -2.55 -11.52
CA SER A 87 -0.99 -2.38 -12.93
C SER A 87 -1.50 -0.97 -13.22
N LEU A 88 -2.37 -0.42 -12.37
CA LEU A 88 -2.90 0.94 -12.56
C LEU A 88 -1.81 2.00 -12.37
N HIS A 89 -0.90 1.79 -11.41
CA HIS A 89 0.23 2.68 -11.19
C HIS A 89 1.20 2.65 -12.38
N SER A 90 1.46 1.47 -12.94
CA SER A 90 2.30 1.31 -14.14
C SER A 90 1.69 2.05 -15.33
N ASN A 91 0.40 1.85 -15.60
CA ASN A 91 -0.32 2.57 -16.66
C ASN A 91 -0.27 4.10 -16.46
N TYR A 92 -0.35 4.57 -15.20
CA TYR A 92 -0.21 5.98 -14.88
C TYR A 92 1.21 6.51 -15.14
N LEU A 93 2.26 5.72 -14.91
CA LEU A 93 3.63 6.14 -15.18
C LEU A 93 3.95 6.19 -16.68
N GLU A 94 3.41 5.27 -17.48
CA GLU A 94 3.62 5.21 -18.94
C GLU A 94 3.23 6.50 -19.66
N GLN A 95 2.27 7.27 -19.12
CA GLN A 95 1.87 8.55 -19.71
C GLN A 95 2.95 9.65 -19.62
N PHE A 96 3.96 9.47 -18.75
CA PHE A 96 5.08 10.41 -18.59
C PHE A 96 6.35 9.97 -19.31
N ASP A 97 6.52 8.66 -19.55
CA ASP A 97 7.66 8.13 -20.33
C ASP A 97 7.59 8.49 -21.82
N SER A 98 6.44 9.03 -22.27
CA SER A 98 6.20 9.51 -23.62
C SER A 98 6.41 11.03 -23.79
N LEU A 99 6.91 11.73 -22.76
CA LEU A 99 7.33 13.14 -22.79
C LEU A 99 8.84 13.28 -23.00
#